data_AF-A0A354ENE1-F1
#
_entry.id   AF-A0A354ENE1-F1
#
_cell.length_a   1.000
_cell.length_b   1.000
_cell.length_c   1.000
_cell.angle_alpha   90.00
_cell.angle_beta   90.00
_cell.angle_gamma   90.00
#
_symmetry.space_group_name_H-M   'P 1'
#
loop_
_entity.id
_entity.type
_entity.pdbx_description
1 polymer ?
#
loop_
_entity_poly.entity_id
_entity_poly.type
_entity_poly.pdbx_seq_one_letter_code
_entity_poly.pdbx_strand_id
1 'polypeptide(L)'
;MNLDDASREALGLGENDPLVAGLAKYAAEKGKPQGWMDDALEAAAEMAKAGLFDAGLDPAAEAAKLGENAAGRRREVEVFAEALKARNDGFDDEMFGELMSLTPTAAGIRMVEYMRKMMTAPTNQPTPPNGGADPADAAKLKAKEMAADPKYGKDRRFTREADEAWAAAFGGKI
;
A
#
# COMPACT_ATOMS: atom_id res chain seq x y z
N MET A 1 -6.96 -31.48 -9.56
CA MET A 1 -7.61 -30.63 -8.56
C MET A 1 -8.85 -30.08 -9.21
N ASN A 2 -10.00 -30.39 -8.66
CA ASN A 2 -11.30 -30.04 -9.22
C ASN A 2 -12.06 -29.12 -8.27
N LEU A 3 -11.51 -27.94 -7.98
CA LEU A 3 -12.25 -26.88 -7.29
C LEU A 3 -13.13 -26.13 -8.30
N ASP A 4 -14.38 -25.90 -7.91
CA ASP A 4 -15.28 -24.98 -8.61
C ASP A 4 -14.77 -23.52 -8.53
N ASP A 5 -15.26 -22.69 -9.45
CA ASP A 5 -14.80 -21.29 -9.60
C ASP A 5 -15.12 -20.43 -8.36
N ALA A 6 -16.26 -20.68 -7.69
CA ALA A 6 -16.66 -19.92 -6.51
C ALA A 6 -15.78 -20.23 -5.30
N SER A 7 -15.33 -21.48 -5.18
CA SER A 7 -14.39 -21.90 -4.13
C SER A 7 -12.98 -21.36 -4.36
N ARG A 8 -12.54 -21.21 -5.62
CA ARG A 8 -11.29 -20.51 -5.96
C ARG A 8 -11.35 -19.03 -5.65
N GLU A 9 -12.46 -18.38 -6.02
CA GLU A 9 -12.70 -16.96 -5.74
C GLU A 9 -12.71 -16.68 -4.24
N ALA A 10 -13.42 -17.50 -3.45
CA ALA A 10 -13.49 -17.37 -1.99
C ALA A 10 -12.12 -17.49 -1.31
N LEU A 11 -11.21 -18.27 -1.88
CA LEU A 11 -9.85 -18.46 -1.37
C LEU A 11 -8.82 -17.51 -2.00
N GLY A 12 -9.23 -16.67 -2.96
CA GLY A 12 -8.33 -15.78 -3.68
C GLY A 12 -7.26 -16.51 -4.50
N LEU A 13 -7.52 -17.75 -4.92
CA LEU A 13 -6.54 -18.58 -5.62
C LEU A 13 -6.52 -18.27 -7.12
N GLY A 14 -5.34 -17.91 -7.64
CA GLY A 14 -5.13 -17.72 -9.08
C GLY A 14 -4.97 -19.04 -9.86
N GLU A 15 -5.02 -18.96 -11.19
CA GLU A 15 -4.58 -20.08 -12.04
C GLU A 15 -3.08 -20.33 -11.81
N ASN A 16 -2.74 -21.55 -11.35
CA ASN A 16 -1.38 -21.99 -10.97
C ASN A 16 -0.82 -21.37 -9.68
N ASP A 17 -1.67 -21.16 -8.67
CA ASP A 17 -1.23 -20.66 -7.37
C ASP A 17 -0.15 -21.54 -6.71
N PRO A 18 1.01 -20.98 -6.30
CA PRO A 18 2.08 -21.74 -5.65
C PRO A 18 1.66 -22.39 -4.32
N LEU A 19 0.67 -21.87 -3.61
CA LEU A 19 0.10 -22.51 -2.41
C LEU A 19 -0.55 -23.85 -2.75
N VAL A 20 -1.30 -23.90 -3.85
CA VAL A 20 -1.92 -25.13 -4.35
C VAL A 20 -0.87 -26.17 -4.73
N ALA A 21 0.19 -25.74 -5.42
CA ALA A 21 1.30 -26.62 -5.78
C ALA A 21 2.04 -27.18 -4.54
N GLY A 22 2.25 -26.33 -3.53
CA GLY A 22 2.85 -26.72 -2.25
C GLY A 22 2.00 -27.73 -1.47
N LEU A 23 0.69 -27.49 -1.39
CA LEU A 23 -0.26 -28.40 -0.75
C LEU A 23 -0.34 -29.75 -1.47
N ALA A 24 -0.32 -29.75 -2.80
CA ALA A 24 -0.33 -30.98 -3.60
C ALA A 24 0.91 -31.84 -3.33
N LYS A 25 2.09 -31.19 -3.26
CA LYS A 25 3.34 -31.86 -2.92
C LYS A 25 3.30 -32.44 -1.50
N TYR A 26 2.83 -31.67 -0.53
CA TYR A 26 2.70 -32.12 0.86
C TYR A 26 1.73 -33.32 0.99
N ALA A 27 0.58 -33.26 0.31
CA ALA A 27 -0.40 -34.34 0.30
C ALA A 27 0.20 -35.64 -0.27
N ALA A 28 0.97 -35.54 -1.35
CA ALA A 28 1.68 -36.67 -1.94
C ALA A 28 2.75 -37.25 -0.98
N GLU A 29 3.55 -36.39 -0.34
CA GLU A 29 4.56 -36.79 0.66
C GLU A 29 3.94 -37.50 1.88
N LYS A 30 2.67 -37.20 2.21
CA LYS A 30 1.94 -37.82 3.30
C LYS A 30 1.04 -38.98 2.87
N GLY A 31 1.11 -39.42 1.61
CA GLY A 31 0.33 -40.52 1.08
C GLY A 31 -1.18 -40.27 1.14
N LYS A 32 -1.61 -39.01 1.05
CA LYS A 32 -3.03 -38.66 1.06
C LYS A 32 -3.70 -39.06 -0.27
N PRO A 33 -4.97 -39.49 -0.23
CA PRO A 33 -5.69 -39.87 -1.43
C PRO A 33 -5.95 -38.65 -2.34
N GLN A 34 -6.15 -38.91 -3.64
CA GLN A 34 -6.21 -37.88 -4.68
C GLN A 34 -7.30 -36.81 -4.46
N GLY A 35 -8.43 -37.17 -3.83
CA GLY A 35 -9.53 -36.24 -3.50
C GLY A 35 -9.35 -35.49 -2.18
N TRP A 36 -8.38 -35.85 -1.34
CA TRP A 36 -8.22 -35.24 -0.01
C TRP A 36 -7.95 -33.74 -0.08
N MET A 37 -7.22 -33.30 -1.10
CA MET A 37 -6.89 -31.88 -1.28
C MET A 37 -8.10 -31.09 -1.79
N ASP A 38 -8.93 -31.71 -2.64
CA ASP A 38 -10.17 -31.10 -3.10
C ASP A 38 -11.12 -30.90 -1.90
N ASP A 39 -11.32 -31.94 -1.07
CA ASP A 39 -12.14 -31.87 0.15
C ASP A 39 -11.63 -30.80 1.15
N ALA A 40 -10.31 -30.70 1.33
CA ALA A 40 -9.70 -29.74 2.24
C ALA A 40 -9.87 -28.30 1.75
N LEU A 41 -9.75 -28.07 0.45
CA LEU A 41 -9.91 -26.74 -0.14
C LEU A 41 -11.37 -26.34 -0.25
N GLU A 42 -12.30 -27.26 -0.50
CA GLU A 42 -13.74 -26.98 -0.41
C GLU A 42 -14.14 -26.59 1.02
N ALA A 43 -13.67 -27.32 2.04
CA ALA A 43 -13.95 -26.96 3.43
C ALA A 43 -13.36 -25.59 3.81
N ALA A 44 -12.16 -25.27 3.32
CA ALA A 44 -11.56 -23.96 3.50
C ALA A 44 -12.36 -22.86 2.78
N ALA A 45 -12.85 -23.12 1.57
CA ALA A 45 -13.68 -22.17 0.83
C ALA A 45 -15.01 -21.90 1.54
N GLU A 46 -15.65 -22.92 2.11
CA GLU A 46 -16.87 -22.73 2.91
C GLU A 46 -16.60 -21.92 4.19
N MET A 47 -15.46 -22.15 4.84
CA MET A 47 -15.02 -21.30 5.96
C MET A 47 -14.76 -19.85 5.50
N ALA A 48 -14.21 -19.64 4.30
CA ALA A 48 -13.95 -18.31 3.75
C ALA A 48 -15.26 -17.57 3.45
N LYS A 49 -16.21 -18.27 2.83
CA LYS A 49 -17.58 -17.76 2.58
C LYS A 49 -18.31 -17.43 3.89
N ALA A 50 -18.03 -18.19 4.96
CA ALA A 50 -18.55 -17.92 6.30
C ALA A 50 -17.83 -16.76 7.02
N GLY A 51 -16.85 -16.11 6.39
CA GLY A 51 -16.07 -15.02 6.97
C GLY A 51 -15.11 -15.46 8.07
N LEU A 52 -14.78 -16.76 8.17
CA LEU A 52 -13.79 -17.29 9.12
C LEU A 52 -12.36 -17.05 8.63
N PHE A 53 -12.17 -16.87 7.33
CA PHE A 53 -11.01 -16.17 6.81
C PHE A 53 -11.42 -14.70 6.73
N ASP A 54 -10.84 -13.87 7.61
CA ASP A 54 -10.96 -12.42 7.51
C ASP A 54 -10.57 -12.06 6.07
N ALA A 55 -11.39 -11.28 5.37
CA ALA A 55 -11.10 -10.91 3.99
C ALA A 55 -9.71 -10.29 3.98
N GLY A 56 -8.73 -11.06 3.50
CA GLY A 56 -7.32 -10.69 3.61
C GLY A 56 -7.13 -9.27 3.10
N LEU A 57 -6.17 -8.55 3.69
CA LEU A 57 -5.86 -7.17 3.30
C LEU A 57 -5.80 -7.06 1.77
N ASP A 58 -6.77 -6.39 1.15
CA ASP A 58 -6.74 -6.05 -0.27
C ASP A 58 -5.83 -4.81 -0.45
N PRO A 59 -4.59 -4.99 -0.95
CA PRO A 59 -3.64 -3.89 -1.01
C PRO A 59 -4.08 -2.80 -1.99
N ALA A 60 -4.85 -3.16 -3.02
CA ALA A 60 -5.33 -2.25 -4.05
C ALA A 60 -6.52 -1.43 -3.53
N ALA A 61 -7.47 -2.04 -2.83
CA ALA A 61 -8.55 -1.31 -2.17
C ALA A 61 -8.02 -0.38 -1.07
N GLU A 62 -7.03 -0.82 -0.29
CA GLU A 62 -6.37 0.04 0.71
C GLU A 62 -5.57 1.18 0.06
N ALA A 63 -4.90 0.93 -1.08
CA ALA A 63 -4.21 1.99 -1.81
C ALA A 63 -5.19 3.03 -2.38
N ALA A 64 -6.32 2.59 -2.94
CA ALA A 64 -7.35 3.49 -3.46
C ALA A 64 -7.90 4.45 -2.39
N LYS A 65 -8.04 3.97 -1.14
CA LYS A 65 -8.45 4.80 0.01
C LYS A 65 -7.45 5.92 0.33
N LEU A 66 -6.17 5.82 -0.07
CA LEU A 66 -5.14 6.82 0.20
C LEU A 66 -5.02 7.91 -0.89
N GLY A 67 -5.64 7.68 -2.05
CA GLY A 67 -5.59 8.58 -3.20
C GLY A 67 -4.36 8.34 -4.10
N GLU A 68 -4.15 9.23 -5.08
CA GLU A 68 -3.12 9.08 -6.12
C GLU A 68 -1.69 8.91 -5.56
N ASN A 69 -1.39 9.46 -4.38
CA ASN A 69 -0.07 9.34 -3.73
C ASN A 69 -0.03 8.26 -2.62
N ALA A 70 -0.74 7.14 -2.80
CA ALA A 70 -0.77 6.06 -1.82
C ALA A 70 0.63 5.50 -1.49
N ALA A 71 1.46 5.29 -2.51
CA ALA A 71 2.80 4.73 -2.36
C ALA A 71 3.74 5.67 -1.59
N GLY A 72 3.73 6.97 -1.91
CA GLY A 72 4.55 7.95 -1.20
C GLY A 72 4.17 8.07 0.27
N ARG A 73 2.86 8.09 0.57
CA ARG A 73 2.36 8.16 1.95
C ARG A 73 2.72 6.93 2.77
N ARG A 74 2.65 5.73 2.18
CA ARG A 74 3.16 4.50 2.81
C ARG A 74 4.64 4.63 3.13
N ARG A 75 5.44 5.04 2.15
CA ARG A 75 6.88 5.19 2.31
C ARG A 75 7.25 6.20 3.39
N GLU A 76 6.52 7.31 3.51
CA GLU A 76 6.74 8.29 4.57
C GLU A 76 6.53 7.72 5.98
N VAL A 77 5.57 6.81 6.15
CA VAL A 77 5.34 6.12 7.43
C VAL A 77 6.45 5.12 7.72
N GLU A 78 6.89 4.34 6.72
CA GLU A 78 8.01 3.41 6.86
C GLU A 78 9.31 4.13 7.25
N VAL A 79 9.67 5.20 6.54
CA VAL A 79 10.86 6.01 6.83
C VAL A 79 10.76 6.63 8.24
N PHE A 80 9.56 7.01 8.67
CA PHE A 80 9.35 7.49 10.02
C PHE A 80 9.60 6.40 11.08
N ALA A 81 9.08 5.19 10.86
CA ALA A 81 9.32 4.05 11.74
C ALA A 81 10.81 3.67 11.79
N GLU A 82 11.49 3.63 10.65
CA GLU A 82 12.94 3.41 10.53
C GLU A 82 13.72 4.47 11.31
N ALA A 83 13.34 5.75 11.20
CA ALA A 83 13.97 6.84 11.93
C ALA A 83 13.78 6.75 13.45
N LEU A 84 12.61 6.29 13.93
CA LEU A 84 12.39 6.05 15.36
C LEU A 84 13.28 4.92 15.88
N LYS A 85 13.34 3.81 15.16
CA LYS A 85 14.22 2.68 15.48
C LYS A 85 15.70 3.08 15.48
N ALA A 86 16.13 3.87 14.49
CA ALA A 86 17.51 4.34 14.40
C ALA A 86 17.91 5.28 15.56
N ARG A 87 16.97 6.02 16.15
CA ARG A 87 17.23 6.86 17.32
C ARG A 87 17.48 6.05 18.60
N ASN A 88 16.97 4.82 18.66
CA ASN A 88 17.15 3.90 19.78
C ASN A 88 16.86 4.53 21.16
N ASP A 89 15.84 5.39 21.22
CA ASP A 89 15.43 6.14 22.42
C ASP A 89 14.20 5.48 23.06
N GLY A 90 14.36 4.21 23.45
CA GLY A 90 13.29 3.39 24.04
C GLY A 90 12.26 2.84 23.04
N PHE A 91 12.44 3.07 21.74
CA PHE A 91 11.64 2.46 20.67
C PHE A 91 12.31 1.15 20.20
N ASP A 92 11.77 0.01 20.61
CA ASP A 92 12.36 -1.31 20.41
C ASP A 92 11.82 -2.03 19.15
N ASP A 93 12.32 -3.26 18.93
CA ASP A 93 11.95 -4.08 17.77
C ASP A 93 10.48 -4.49 17.75
N GLU A 94 9.86 -4.67 18.92
CA GLU A 94 8.45 -5.02 19.05
C GLU A 94 7.58 -3.83 18.66
N MET A 95 7.88 -2.65 19.21
CA MET A 95 7.22 -1.40 18.85
C MET A 95 7.40 -1.04 17.37
N PHE A 96 8.58 -1.31 16.80
CA PHE A 96 8.81 -1.16 15.36
C PHE A 96 7.93 -2.10 14.54
N GLY A 97 7.85 -3.38 14.93
CA GLY A 97 6.99 -4.37 14.28
C GLY A 97 5.52 -3.96 14.29
N GLU A 98 5.03 -3.48 15.43
CA GLU A 98 3.65 -2.98 15.57
C GLU A 98 3.39 -1.73 14.74
N LEU A 99 4.32 -0.78 14.69
CA LEU A 99 4.16 0.40 13.83
C LEU A 99 4.17 0.02 12.34
N MET A 100 5.00 -0.95 11.96
CA MET A 100 5.09 -1.44 10.59
C MET A 100 3.86 -2.28 10.18
N SER A 101 3.19 -2.96 11.11
CA SER A 101 1.97 -3.72 10.83
C SER A 101 0.79 -2.84 10.37
N LEU A 102 0.87 -1.53 10.64
CA LEU A 102 -0.13 -0.54 10.27
C LEU A 102 0.04 -0.03 8.83
N THR A 103 1.25 -0.07 8.26
CA THR A 103 1.56 0.50 6.93
C THR A 103 0.81 -0.14 5.75
N PRO A 104 0.35 -1.40 5.80
CA PRO A 104 -0.44 -1.97 4.71
C PRO A 104 -1.85 -1.36 4.61
N THR A 105 -2.37 -0.78 5.70
CA THR A 105 -3.75 -0.25 5.77
C THR A 105 -3.80 1.26 5.60
N ALA A 106 -4.82 1.77 4.90
CA ALA A 106 -5.07 3.19 4.76
C ALA A 106 -5.38 3.86 6.11
N ALA A 107 -6.11 3.15 6.97
CA ALA A 107 -6.44 3.63 8.32
C ALA A 107 -5.19 3.75 9.19
N GLY A 108 -4.31 2.75 9.16
CA GLY A 108 -3.04 2.76 9.89
C GLY A 108 -2.15 3.92 9.47
N ILE A 109 -1.97 4.14 8.16
CA ILE A 109 -1.20 5.28 7.64
C ILE A 109 -1.78 6.62 8.10
N ARG A 110 -3.10 6.81 7.98
CA ARG A 110 -3.77 8.05 8.43
C ARG A 110 -3.63 8.26 9.94
N MET A 111 -3.66 7.19 10.73
CA MET A 111 -3.45 7.25 12.17
C MET A 111 -2.03 7.72 12.50
N VAL A 112 -1.01 7.15 11.85
CA VAL A 112 0.39 7.57 12.06
C VAL A 112 0.60 9.02 11.63
N GLU A 113 0.06 9.43 10.48
CA GLU A 113 0.11 10.82 10.04
C GLU A 113 -0.56 11.78 11.04
N TYR A 114 -1.71 11.39 11.60
CA TYR A 114 -2.41 12.15 12.61
C TYR A 114 -1.57 12.29 13.89
N MET A 115 -0.98 11.20 14.39
CA MET A 115 -0.09 11.24 15.55
C MET A 115 1.12 12.12 15.31
N ARG A 116 1.75 12.02 14.12
CA ARG A 116 2.88 12.89 13.74
C ARG A 116 2.49 14.36 13.75
N LYS A 117 1.31 14.71 13.21
CA LYS A 117 0.78 16.09 13.25
C LYS A 117 0.58 16.59 14.68
N MET A 118 0.15 15.74 15.61
CA MET A 118 -0.01 16.14 17.02
C MET A 118 1.32 16.36 17.74
N MET A 119 2.38 15.63 17.35
CA MET A 119 3.71 15.74 17.97
C MET A 119 4.53 16.91 17.44
N THR A 120 4.27 17.40 16.23
CA THR A 120 4.86 18.65 15.73
C THR A 120 3.98 19.84 16.08
N ALA A 121 4.49 20.75 16.91
CA ALA A 121 3.96 22.11 16.97
C ALA A 121 3.88 22.70 15.54
N PRO A 122 2.96 23.66 15.23
CA PRO A 122 2.59 24.06 13.86
C PRO A 122 3.70 24.64 12.98
N THR A 123 4.97 24.65 13.39
CA THR A 123 6.02 25.45 12.77
C THR A 123 7.20 24.70 12.20
N ASN A 124 7.32 23.37 12.27
CA ASN A 124 8.38 22.66 11.55
C ASN A 124 7.98 21.20 11.28
N GLN A 125 7.46 20.92 10.08
CA GLN A 125 7.51 19.55 9.56
C GLN A 125 8.99 19.17 9.38
N PRO A 126 9.49 18.10 10.02
CA PRO A 126 10.78 17.54 9.64
C PRO A 126 10.61 16.97 8.24
N THR A 127 11.20 17.62 7.25
CA THR A 127 11.43 17.01 5.94
C THR A 127 12.30 15.77 6.18
N PRO A 128 11.84 14.56 5.87
CA PRO A 128 12.65 13.37 6.05
C PRO A 128 13.94 13.52 5.21
N PRO A 129 15.12 13.31 5.80
CA PRO A 129 16.36 13.32 5.03
C PRO A 129 16.34 12.05 4.14
N ASN A 130 16.20 12.26 2.83
CA ASN A 130 16.32 11.24 1.77
C ASN A 130 15.22 10.16 1.66
N GLY A 131 14.00 10.41 2.14
CA GLY A 131 12.83 9.55 1.89
C GLY A 131 12.02 9.98 0.67
N GLY A 132 12.69 10.35 -0.44
CA GLY A 132 12.02 10.93 -1.60
C GLY A 132 10.90 10.03 -2.12
N ALA A 133 9.69 10.57 -2.23
CA ALA A 133 8.81 10.22 -3.33
C ALA A 133 9.69 10.11 -4.59
N ASP A 134 9.42 9.11 -5.44
CA ASP A 134 10.07 9.04 -6.75
C ASP A 134 10.11 10.48 -7.31
N PRO A 135 11.29 11.04 -7.65
CA PRO A 135 11.38 12.41 -8.13
C PRO A 135 10.38 12.69 -9.25
N ALA A 136 9.99 11.66 -10.01
CA ALA A 136 8.92 11.71 -10.99
C ALA A 136 7.53 11.99 -10.38
N ASP A 137 7.17 11.39 -9.25
CA ASP A 137 5.87 11.54 -8.61
C ASP A 137 5.74 12.88 -7.87
N ALA A 138 6.81 13.34 -7.23
CA ALA A 138 6.87 14.68 -6.65
C ALA A 138 6.75 15.78 -7.73
N ALA A 139 7.39 15.58 -8.89
CA ALA A 139 7.28 16.49 -10.03
C ALA A 139 5.85 16.51 -10.61
N LYS A 140 5.21 15.34 -10.73
CA LYS A 140 3.82 15.23 -11.20
C LYS A 140 2.82 15.89 -10.26
N LEU A 141 2.96 15.70 -8.94
CA LEU A 141 2.07 16.32 -7.95
C LEU A 141 2.19 17.85 -8.00
N LYS A 142 3.42 18.38 -8.02
CA LYS A 142 3.68 19.82 -8.13
C LYS A 142 3.11 20.42 -9.42
N ALA A 143 3.25 19.72 -10.55
CA ALA A 143 2.67 20.16 -11.81
C ALA A 143 1.14 20.23 -11.75
N LYS A 144 0.47 19.24 -11.12
CA LYS A 144 -0.98 19.25 -10.92
C LYS A 144 -1.44 20.38 -10.00
N GLU A 145 -0.71 20.67 -8.92
CA GLU A 145 -1.01 21.77 -8.01
C GLU A 145 -0.92 23.14 -8.69
N MET A 146 0.12 23.35 -9.52
CA MET A 146 0.30 24.61 -10.25
C MET A 146 -0.78 24.82 -11.33
N ALA A 147 -1.21 23.76 -12.01
CA ALA A 147 -2.30 23.82 -12.98
C ALA A 147 -3.67 24.13 -12.34
N ALA A 148 -3.87 23.72 -11.09
CA ALA A 148 -5.10 23.98 -10.33
C ALA A 148 -5.11 25.35 -9.62
N ASP A 149 -3.98 26.06 -9.58
CA ASP A 149 -3.88 27.35 -8.89
C ASP A 149 -4.70 28.43 -9.63
N PRO A 150 -5.53 29.24 -8.92
CA PRO A 150 -6.35 30.29 -9.52
C PRO A 150 -5.60 31.36 -10.32
N LYS A 151 -4.28 31.46 -10.18
CA LYS A 151 -3.39 32.34 -10.95
C LYS A 151 -3.04 31.77 -12.32
N TYR A 152 -3.16 30.47 -12.52
CA TYR A 152 -2.95 29.82 -13.80
C TYR A 152 -3.92 30.39 -14.85
N GLY A 153 -3.41 30.80 -16.00
CA GLY A 153 -4.15 31.49 -17.06
C GLY A 153 -4.44 32.98 -16.80
N LYS A 154 -4.14 33.51 -15.60
CA LYS A 154 -4.34 34.93 -15.24
C LYS A 154 -3.03 35.69 -15.08
N ASP A 155 -2.04 35.08 -14.44
CA ASP A 155 -0.68 35.60 -14.35
C ASP A 155 0.20 34.92 -15.40
N ARG A 156 0.70 35.72 -16.35
CA ARG A 156 1.48 35.23 -17.49
C ARG A 156 2.81 34.60 -17.09
N ARG A 157 3.45 35.04 -15.99
CA ARG A 157 4.71 34.45 -15.51
C ARG A 157 4.44 33.11 -14.83
N PHE A 158 3.45 33.09 -13.94
CA PHE A 158 3.04 31.87 -13.26
C PHE A 158 2.53 30.79 -14.22
N THR A 159 1.77 31.17 -15.25
CA THR A 159 1.26 30.25 -16.27
C THR A 159 2.40 29.56 -17.02
N ARG A 160 3.45 30.32 -17.39
CA ARG A 160 4.62 29.76 -18.06
C ARG A 160 5.37 28.76 -17.17
N GLU A 161 5.53 29.09 -15.89
CA GLU A 161 6.18 28.20 -14.92
C GLU A 161 5.38 26.92 -14.68
N ALA A 162 4.05 27.00 -14.65
CA ALA A 162 3.17 25.84 -14.54
C ALA A 162 3.23 24.94 -15.80
N ASP A 163 3.21 25.54 -16.99
CA ASP A 163 3.34 24.81 -18.26
C ASP A 163 4.71 24.10 -18.36
N GLU A 164 5.79 24.75 -17.94
CA GLU A 164 7.14 24.16 -17.90
C GLU A 164 7.23 22.99 -16.91
N ALA A 165 6.64 23.14 -15.71
CA ALA A 165 6.57 22.08 -14.72
C ALA A 165 5.74 20.88 -15.22
N TRP A 166 4.65 21.13 -15.92
CA TRP A 166 3.80 20.08 -16.50
C TRP A 166 4.49 19.35 -17.65
N ALA A 167 5.14 20.08 -18.56
CA ALA A 167 5.90 19.48 -19.65
C ALA A 167 7.03 18.58 -19.12
N ALA A 168 7.73 19.02 -18.08
CA ALA A 168 8.78 18.22 -17.44
C ALA A 168 8.23 16.96 -16.76
N ALA A 169 7.00 16.99 -16.24
CA ALA A 169 6.41 15.88 -15.49
C ALA A 169 5.60 14.88 -16.35
N PHE A 170 4.97 15.36 -17.43
CA PHE A 170 4.00 14.59 -18.24
C PHE A 170 4.30 14.58 -19.75
N GLY A 171 5.28 15.34 -20.24
CA GLY A 171 5.70 15.29 -21.65
C GLY A 171 4.81 16.03 -22.65
N GLY A 172 4.05 17.04 -22.22
CA GLY A 172 3.15 17.82 -23.09
C GLY A 172 2.78 19.19 -22.51
N LYS A 173 1.85 19.91 -23.13
CA LYS A 173 1.23 21.11 -22.54
C LYS A 173 0.04 20.71 -21.66
N ILE A 174 -0.27 21.55 -20.68
CA ILE A 174 -1.49 21.46 -19.85
C ILE A 174 -2.72 21.52 -20.76
#